data_AF-A0A7K2XFG5-F1
#
_entry.id   AF-A0A7K2XFG5-F1
#
_cell.length_a   1.000
_cell.length_b   1.000
_cell.length_c   1.000
_cell.angle_alpha   90.00
_cell.angle_beta   90.00
_cell.angle_gamma   90.00
#
_symmetry.space_group_name_H-M   'P 1'
#
loop_
_entity.id
_entity.type
_entity.pdbx_description
1 polymer ?
#
loop_
_entity_poly.entity_id
_entity_poly.type
_entity_poly.pdbx_seq_one_letter_code
_entity_poly.pdbx_strand_id
1 'polypeptide(L)'
;ETAPVRATCYLYPDFEPLREHLAGAHGVRGGADLTALLARRYGVGLLPGSAFGEPGHSLRIRAATGRLYGETDAERTAALTAPDPLRLPWIRSRLDRVGEVLADLVRTTSPSSLPRRYPQS
;
A
#
# COMPACT_ATOMS: atom_id res chain seq x y z
N GLU A 1 15.63 -19.14 27.25
CA GLU A 1 15.59 -19.34 25.79
C GLU A 1 14.34 -18.64 25.26
N THR A 2 14.48 -17.70 24.33
CA THR A 2 13.33 -16.98 23.76
C THR A 2 12.63 -17.87 22.74
N ALA A 3 11.33 -18.07 22.90
CA ALA A 3 10.52 -18.79 21.92
C ALA A 3 10.68 -18.17 20.51
N PRO A 4 10.63 -18.98 19.43
CA PRO A 4 10.76 -18.48 18.07
C PRO A 4 9.66 -17.47 17.73
N VAL A 5 10.04 -16.39 17.04
CA VAL A 5 9.09 -15.39 16.52
C VAL A 5 8.19 -16.07 15.50
N ARG A 6 6.92 -16.28 15.84
CA ARG A 6 5.91 -16.92 14.97
C ARG A 6 5.31 -15.97 13.95
N ALA A 7 5.36 -14.67 14.20
CA ALA A 7 4.87 -13.62 13.31
C ALA A 7 5.63 -12.31 13.56
N THR A 8 5.84 -11.52 12.51
CA THR A 8 6.43 -10.17 12.61
C THR A 8 5.33 -9.12 12.41
N CYS A 9 5.62 -7.86 12.78
CA CYS A 9 4.72 -6.72 12.56
C CYS A 9 4.97 -6.02 11.20
N TYR A 10 5.53 -6.74 10.23
CA TYR A 10 5.90 -6.19 8.93
C TYR A 10 5.48 -7.12 7.79
N LEU A 11 4.91 -6.52 6.74
CA LEU A 11 4.68 -7.18 5.46
C LEU A 11 5.68 -6.66 4.43
N TYR A 12 5.93 -7.50 3.42
CA TYR A 12 6.88 -7.19 2.36
C TYR A 12 6.27 -7.42 0.97
N PRO A 13 5.21 -6.67 0.60
CA PRO A 13 4.52 -6.87 -0.68
C PRO A 13 5.42 -6.49 -1.86
N ASP A 14 5.26 -7.27 -2.93
CA ASP A 14 5.98 -7.11 -4.19
C ASP A 14 5.06 -6.52 -5.27
N PHE A 15 5.38 -5.32 -5.75
CA PHE A 15 4.64 -4.63 -6.82
C PHE A 15 5.32 -4.77 -8.19
N GLU A 16 6.37 -5.59 -8.33
CA GLU A 16 7.01 -5.87 -9.61
C GLU A 16 6.03 -6.30 -10.72
N PRO A 17 5.01 -7.15 -10.46
CA PRO A 17 4.05 -7.54 -11.49
C PRO A 17 3.24 -6.35 -12.08
N LEU A 18 3.22 -5.21 -11.40
CA LEU A 18 2.50 -4.00 -11.81
C LEU A 18 3.43 -2.93 -12.40
N ARG A 19 4.71 -3.23 -12.63
CA ARG A 19 5.73 -2.26 -13.06
C ARG A 19 5.30 -1.40 -14.23
N GLU A 20 4.86 -2.02 -15.32
CA GLU A 20 4.49 -1.30 -16.55
C GLU A 20 3.29 -0.37 -16.31
N HIS A 21 2.28 -0.86 -15.61
CA HIS A 21 1.10 -0.08 -15.25
C HIS A 21 1.47 1.10 -14.33
N LEU A 22 2.26 0.86 -13.28
CA LEU A 22 2.70 1.89 -12.34
C LEU A 22 3.54 2.96 -13.03
N ALA A 23 4.41 2.57 -13.96
CA ALA A 23 5.19 3.49 -14.76
C ALA A 23 4.30 4.33 -15.69
N GLY A 24 3.37 3.69 -16.41
CA GLY A 24 2.50 4.37 -17.37
C GLY A 24 1.43 5.27 -16.74
N ALA A 25 0.76 4.79 -15.70
CA ALA A 25 -0.36 5.50 -15.07
C ALA A 25 0.08 6.51 -14.01
N HIS A 26 1.20 6.26 -13.31
CA HIS A 26 1.61 7.04 -12.15
C HIS A 26 3.05 7.56 -12.19
N GLY A 27 3.82 7.23 -13.23
CA GLY A 27 5.22 7.64 -13.38
C GLY A 27 6.17 6.96 -12.38
N VAL A 28 5.76 5.86 -11.75
CA VAL A 28 6.54 5.16 -10.72
C VAL A 28 7.58 4.26 -11.37
N ARG A 29 8.87 4.44 -11.04
CA ARG A 29 9.97 3.65 -11.61
C ARG A 29 10.68 2.73 -10.61
N GLY A 30 10.44 2.94 -9.32
CA GLY A 30 10.96 2.11 -8.24
C GLY A 30 10.25 2.38 -6.92
N GLY A 31 10.69 1.69 -5.87
CA GLY A 31 10.04 1.70 -4.56
C GLY A 31 9.96 3.09 -3.94
N ALA A 32 10.96 3.95 -4.13
CA ALA A 32 10.95 5.32 -3.62
C ALA A 32 9.83 6.17 -4.25
N ASP A 33 9.61 6.04 -5.56
CA ASP A 33 8.51 6.74 -6.24
C ASP A 33 7.15 6.22 -5.77
N LEU A 34 7.05 4.90 -5.56
CA LEU A 34 5.85 4.23 -5.08
C LEU A 34 5.48 4.70 -3.67
N THR A 35 6.43 4.69 -2.73
CA THR A 35 6.16 5.15 -1.36
C THR A 35 5.86 6.65 -1.32
N ALA A 36 6.54 7.46 -2.14
CA ALA A 36 6.23 8.88 -2.27
C ALA A 36 4.81 9.10 -2.84
N LEU A 37 4.38 8.29 -3.81
CA LEU A 37 3.01 8.31 -4.33
C LEU A 37 1.99 7.96 -3.26
N LEU A 38 2.23 6.88 -2.51
CA LEU A 38 1.31 6.42 -1.47
C LEU A 38 1.17 7.42 -0.33
N ALA A 39 2.27 8.06 0.06
CA ALA A 39 2.28 9.13 1.04
C ALA A 39 1.52 10.37 0.55
N ARG A 40 1.86 10.90 -0.64
CA ARG A 40 1.26 12.14 -1.16
C ARG A 40 -0.22 12.03 -1.50
N ARG A 41 -0.65 10.89 -2.06
CA ARG A 41 -2.02 10.73 -2.58
C ARG A 41 -2.97 10.14 -1.56
N TYR A 42 -2.50 9.26 -0.69
CA TYR A 42 -3.37 8.52 0.23
C TYR A 42 -3.02 8.70 1.71
N GLY A 43 -1.96 9.46 2.03
CA GLY A 43 -1.49 9.64 3.41
C GLY A 43 -0.86 8.38 4.00
N VAL A 44 -0.45 7.41 3.17
CA VAL A 44 0.08 6.12 3.63
C VAL A 44 1.61 6.14 3.61
N GLY A 45 2.22 6.23 4.80
CA GLY A 45 3.66 6.21 4.98
C GLY A 45 4.23 4.78 4.99
N LEU A 46 5.10 4.46 4.02
CA LEU A 46 5.73 3.16 3.84
C LEU A 46 7.23 3.34 3.53
N LEU A 47 8.02 2.29 3.75
CA LEU A 47 9.45 2.32 3.44
C LEU A 47 9.74 1.50 2.17
N PRO A 48 10.53 2.01 1.23
CA PRO A 48 10.91 1.25 0.05
C PRO A 48 11.92 0.15 0.44
N GLY A 49 11.94 -0.96 -0.30
CA GLY A 49 12.92 -2.03 -0.09
C GLY A 49 14.37 -1.55 -0.21
N SER A 50 14.62 -0.50 -1.00
CA SER A 50 15.94 0.12 -1.14
C SER A 50 16.49 0.73 0.15
N ALA A 51 15.63 1.13 1.10
CA ALA A 51 16.05 1.54 2.44
C ALA A 51 16.66 0.39 3.26
N PHE A 52 16.53 -0.85 2.78
CA PHE A 52 17.02 -2.09 3.39
C PHE A 52 18.06 -2.81 2.51
N GLY A 53 18.62 -2.14 1.51
CA GLY A 53 19.69 -2.67 0.66
C GLY A 53 19.23 -3.30 -0.65
N GLU A 54 17.94 -3.25 -0.99
CA GLU A 54 17.51 -3.66 -2.34
C GLU A 54 17.89 -2.65 -3.42
N PRO A 55 18.01 -3.08 -4.69
CA PRO A 55 18.21 -2.18 -5.81
C PRO A 55 17.13 -1.08 -5.89
N GLY A 56 17.52 0.15 -6.23
CA GLY A 56 16.61 1.31 -6.25
C GLY A 56 15.39 1.18 -7.18
N HIS A 57 15.51 0.38 -8.24
CA HIS A 57 14.40 0.08 -9.15
C HIS A 57 13.40 -0.95 -8.58
N SER A 58 13.73 -1.65 -7.48
CA SER A 58 12.84 -2.66 -6.87
C SER A 58 11.52 -2.01 -6.46
N LEU A 59 10.41 -2.66 -6.80
CA LEU A 59 9.05 -2.26 -6.44
C LEU A 59 8.55 -2.96 -5.16
N ARG A 60 9.47 -3.44 -4.31
CA ARG A 60 9.12 -3.94 -2.97
C ARG A 60 9.07 -2.82 -1.95
N ILE A 61 8.15 -2.97 -1.00
CA ILE A 61 8.01 -2.06 0.13
C ILE A 61 7.94 -2.85 1.43
N ARG A 62 8.34 -2.21 2.53
CA ARG A 62 8.10 -2.70 3.88
C ARG A 62 6.94 -1.95 4.51
N ALA A 63 5.87 -2.67 4.84
CA ALA A 63 4.68 -2.12 5.46
C ALA A 63 4.59 -2.54 6.93
N ALA A 64 4.54 -1.58 7.86
CA ALA A 64 4.33 -1.85 9.26
C ALA A 64 2.84 -2.08 9.53
N THR A 65 2.49 -3.20 10.17
CA THR A 65 1.09 -3.56 10.50
C THR A 65 0.68 -3.17 11.92
N GLY A 66 1.63 -2.76 12.76
CA GLY A 66 1.36 -2.50 14.18
C GLY A 66 0.27 -1.45 14.46
N ARG A 67 0.14 -0.44 13.60
CA ARG A 67 -0.95 0.55 13.69
C ARG A 67 -2.32 -0.02 13.36
N LEU A 68 -2.42 -1.14 12.63
CA LEU A 68 -3.70 -1.78 12.34
C LEU A 68 -4.40 -2.24 13.62
N TYR A 69 -3.63 -2.67 14.64
CA TYR A 69 -4.17 -3.25 15.86
C TYR A 69 -4.93 -2.26 16.75
N GLY A 70 -4.66 -0.94 16.65
CA GLY A 70 -5.29 0.08 17.48
C GLY A 70 -4.44 1.33 17.60
N GLU A 71 -5.06 2.49 17.75
CA GLU A 71 -4.36 3.71 18.20
C GLU A 71 -4.18 3.73 19.73
N THR A 72 -5.09 3.09 20.46
CA THR A 72 -5.08 3.06 21.94
C THR A 72 -4.61 1.72 22.47
N ASP A 73 -4.16 1.71 23.73
CA ASP A 73 -3.79 0.46 24.41
C ASP A 73 -5.00 -0.47 24.58
N ALA A 74 -6.19 0.08 24.85
CA ALA A 74 -7.42 -0.69 24.93
C ALA A 74 -7.76 -1.41 23.61
N GLU A 75 -7.67 -0.70 22.47
CA GLU A 75 -7.87 -1.31 21.15
C GLU A 75 -6.82 -2.38 20.85
N ARG A 76 -5.54 -2.10 21.17
CA ARG A 76 -4.46 -3.07 20.97
C ARG A 76 -4.64 -4.33 21.80
N THR A 77 -5.04 -4.20 23.06
CA THR A 77 -5.36 -5.35 23.92
C THR A 77 -6.57 -6.12 23.39
N ALA A 78 -7.63 -5.43 22.95
CA ALA A 78 -8.79 -6.07 22.35
C ALA A 78 -8.43 -6.85 21.06
N ALA A 79 -7.57 -6.28 20.20
CA ALA A 79 -7.07 -6.96 19.01
C ALA A 79 -6.24 -8.20 19.34
N LEU A 80 -5.46 -8.17 20.42
CA LEU A 80 -4.60 -9.28 20.84
C LEU A 80 -5.40 -10.48 21.38
N THR A 81 -6.54 -10.23 22.04
CA THR A 81 -7.34 -11.27 22.70
C THR A 81 -8.58 -11.69 21.91
N ALA A 82 -8.92 -10.97 20.83
CA ALA A 82 -10.07 -11.30 20.00
C ALA A 82 -9.90 -12.67 19.30
N PRO A 83 -10.92 -13.55 19.33
CA PRO A 83 -10.92 -14.77 18.54
C PRO A 83 -10.88 -14.52 17.02
N ASP A 84 -11.46 -13.41 16.58
CA ASP A 84 -11.45 -12.96 15.18
C ASP A 84 -11.15 -11.44 15.12
N PRO A 85 -9.86 -11.04 15.12
CA PRO A 85 -9.47 -9.63 15.14
C PRO A 85 -9.83 -8.89 13.85
N LEU A 86 -10.05 -9.58 12.74
CA LEU A 86 -10.42 -8.96 11.46
C LEU A 86 -11.86 -8.42 11.46
N ARG A 87 -12.68 -8.84 12.42
CA ARG A 87 -14.05 -8.32 12.62
C ARG A 87 -14.13 -7.09 13.51
N LEU A 88 -13.04 -6.71 14.18
CA LEU A 88 -13.03 -5.50 15.00
C LEU A 88 -13.22 -4.25 14.11
N PRO A 89 -14.13 -3.32 14.46
CA PRO A 89 -14.53 -2.25 13.55
C PRO A 89 -13.36 -1.39 13.01
N TRP A 90 -12.40 -1.04 13.87
CA TRP A 90 -11.25 -0.22 13.47
C TRP A 90 -10.26 -0.98 12.58
N ILE A 91 -10.06 -2.29 12.82
CA ILE A 91 -9.22 -3.14 11.96
C ILE A 91 -9.89 -3.30 10.60
N ARG A 92 -11.18 -3.67 10.58
CA ARG A 92 -11.95 -3.79 9.33
C ARG A 92 -11.90 -2.50 8.52
N SER A 93 -12.21 -1.36 9.12
CA SER A 93 -12.19 -0.06 8.42
C SER A 93 -10.81 0.27 7.83
N ARG A 94 -9.72 0.00 8.57
CA ARG A 94 -8.35 0.18 8.05
C ARG A 94 -8.03 -0.78 6.89
N LEU A 95 -8.49 -2.02 6.95
CA LEU A 95 -8.30 -3.00 5.87
C LEU A 95 -9.11 -2.63 4.62
N ASP A 96 -10.35 -2.19 4.80
CA ASP A 96 -11.19 -1.68 3.72
C ASP A 96 -10.48 -0.48 3.05
N ARG A 97 -9.92 0.44 3.84
CA ARG A 97 -9.14 1.56 3.32
C ARG A 97 -7.89 1.11 2.53
N VAL A 98 -7.17 0.09 3.00
CA VAL A 98 -6.05 -0.49 2.24
C VAL A 98 -6.55 -1.06 0.92
N GLY A 99 -7.69 -1.76 0.92
CA GLY A 99 -8.33 -2.29 -0.28
C GLY A 99 -8.67 -1.19 -1.30
N GLU A 100 -9.27 -0.09 -0.86
CA GLU A 100 -9.57 1.07 -1.71
C GLU A 100 -8.32 1.66 -2.36
N VAL A 101 -7.25 1.85 -1.58
CA VAL A 101 -5.97 2.40 -2.07
C VAL A 101 -5.36 1.49 -3.13
N LEU A 102 -5.33 0.18 -2.89
CA LEU A 102 -4.79 -0.78 -3.84
C LEU A 102 -5.65 -0.85 -5.11
N ALA A 103 -6.98 -0.83 -4.97
CA ALA A 103 -7.91 -0.84 -6.10
C ALA A 103 -7.77 0.43 -6.96
N ASP A 104 -7.58 1.60 -6.35
CA ASP A 104 -7.32 2.86 -7.08
C ASP A 104 -5.96 2.85 -7.76
N LEU A 105 -4.93 2.29 -7.11
CA LEU A 105 -3.58 2.20 -7.66
C LEU A 105 -3.54 1.35 -8.94
N VAL A 106 -4.28 0.24 -8.99
CA VAL A 106 -4.33 -0.67 -10.15
C VAL A 106 -5.37 -0.27 -11.20
N ARG A 107 -6.21 0.74 -10.93
CA ARG A 107 -7.22 1.17 -11.91
C ARG A 107 -6.55 1.79 -13.12
N THR A 108 -6.84 1.25 -14.30
CA THR A 108 -6.42 1.86 -15.57
C THR A 108 -7.24 3.13 -15.79
N THR A 109 -6.58 4.28 -15.82
CA THR A 109 -7.21 5.50 -16.36
C THR A 109 -7.41 5.24 -17.86
N SER A 110 -8.65 4.97 -18.29
CA SER A 110 -8.95 5.01 -19.71
C SER A 110 -8.58 6.41 -20.22
N PRO A 111 -7.79 6.53 -21.31
CA PRO A 111 -7.51 7.84 -21.87
C PRO A 111 -8.86 8.46 -22.23
N SER A 112 -9.19 9.58 -21.57
CA SER A 112 -10.33 10.42 -21.92
C SER A 112 -10.26 10.70 -23.42
N SER A 113 -11.16 10.10 -24.19
CA SER A 113 -11.35 10.36 -25.61
C SER A 113 -11.86 11.79 -25.78
N LEU A 114 -10.94 12.75 -25.80
CA LEU A 114 -11.23 14.10 -26.30
C LEU A 114 -11.68 13.96 -27.77
N PRO A 115 -12.84 14.53 -28.16
CA PRO A 115 -13.23 14.50 -29.56
C PRO A 115 -12.25 15.37 -30.36
N ARG A 116 -11.58 14.74 -31.34
CA ARG A 116 -10.82 15.44 -32.39
C ARG A 116 -11.80 16.35 -33.13
N ARG A 117 -11.80 17.66 -32.82
CA ARG A 117 -12.38 18.66 -33.72
C ARG A 117 -11.39 18.85 -34.87
N TYR A 118 -11.76 18.38 -36.06
CA TYR A 118 -11.16 18.83 -37.31
C TYR A 118 -11.67 20.24 -37.61
N PRO A 119 -10.82 21.19 -38.03
CA PRO A 119 -11.31 22.44 -38.60
C PRO A 119 -11.81 22.15 -40.02
N GLN A 120 -13.02 22.65 -40.34
CA GLN A 120 -13.41 22.86 -41.72
C GLN A 120 -13.11 24.33 -42.08
N SER A 121 -12.51 24.45 -43.28
CA SER A 121 -12.36 25.63 -44.13
C SER A 121 -11.31 26.67 -43.76
#